data_AF-A0A929F2X9-F1
#
_entry.id   AF-A0A929F2X9-F1
#
_cell.length_a   1.000
_cell.length_b   1.000
_cell.length_c   1.000
_cell.angle_alpha   90.00
_cell.angle_beta   90.00
_cell.angle_gamma   90.00
#
_symmetry.space_group_name_H-M   'P 1'
#
loop_
_entity.id
_entity.type
_entity.pdbx_description
1 polymer ?
#
loop_
_entity_poly.entity_id
_entity_poly.type
_entity_poly.pdbx_seq_one_letter_code
_entity_poly.pdbx_strand_id
1 'polypeptide(L)'
;MKEEEEIRLNLRDTPFDVIQKMSGGNPDAMEVCMAIMRDGSKIDPDSALGGVGVLLSLDTNHIYKSRIWLLYKAVCGEDLIKMLAVLRACQLGFLDVDNLDHAIDNYGDGIDVNALEEQVRGRLPKFGKK
;
A
#
# COMPACT_ATOMS: atom_id res chain seq x y z
N MET A 1 -10.15 -27.25 -7.81
CA MET A 1 -9.10 -26.23 -7.62
C MET A 1 -8.69 -25.74 -8.99
N LYS A 2 -9.26 -24.63 -9.44
CA LYS A 2 -8.77 -23.94 -10.65
C LYS A 2 -7.69 -22.98 -10.17
N GLU A 3 -6.58 -22.98 -10.89
CA GLU A 3 -5.39 -22.15 -10.69
C GLU A 3 -5.77 -20.72 -10.30
N GLU A 4 -5.45 -20.32 -9.07
CA GLU A 4 -5.19 -18.91 -8.78
C GLU A 4 -3.90 -18.59 -9.52
N GLU A 5 -4.02 -18.14 -10.77
CA GLU A 5 -2.90 -17.62 -11.54
C GLU A 5 -2.20 -16.58 -10.66
N GLU A 6 -0.94 -16.85 -10.33
CA GLU A 6 -0.16 -16.12 -9.34
C GLU A 6 -0.13 -14.64 -9.72
N ILE A 7 -0.91 -13.80 -9.03
CA ILE A 7 -0.94 -12.36 -9.26
C ILE A 7 0.39 -11.82 -8.74
N ARG A 8 1.40 -11.84 -9.61
CA ARG A 8 2.75 -11.36 -9.35
C ARG A 8 3.14 -10.34 -10.39
N LEU A 9 3.74 -9.26 -9.91
CA LEU A 9 4.28 -8.23 -10.79
C LEU A 9 5.56 -8.73 -11.48
N ASN A 10 5.70 -8.40 -12.75
CA ASN A 10 6.87 -8.71 -13.56
C ASN A 10 7.55 -7.42 -14.00
N LEU A 11 8.88 -7.46 -14.18
CA LEU A 11 9.65 -6.31 -14.68
C LEU A 11 9.23 -5.84 -16.08
N ARG A 12 8.54 -6.68 -16.86
CA ARG A 12 8.01 -6.35 -18.18
C ARG A 12 6.60 -5.78 -18.14
N ASP A 13 5.96 -5.74 -16.98
CA ASP A 13 4.62 -5.19 -16.84
C ASP A 13 4.65 -3.69 -17.11
N THR A 14 3.73 -3.23 -17.95
CA THR A 14 3.47 -1.81 -18.10
C THR A 14 2.76 -1.26 -16.86
N PRO A 15 2.74 0.06 -16.65
CA PRO A 15 1.94 0.66 -15.56
C PRO A 15 0.47 0.20 -15.56
N PHE A 16 -0.13 0.00 -16.74
CA PHE A 16 -1.49 -0.50 -16.85
C PHE A 16 -1.60 -1.96 -16.41
N ASP A 17 -0.68 -2.82 -16.85
CA ASP A 17 -0.65 -4.24 -16.43
C ASP A 17 -0.51 -4.37 -14.92
N VAL A 18 0.37 -3.57 -14.30
CA VAL A 18 0.54 -3.54 -12.85
C VAL A 18 -0.77 -3.18 -12.16
N ILE A 19 -1.43 -2.09 -12.56
CA ILE A 19 -2.71 -1.66 -11.97
C ILE A 19 -3.78 -2.74 -12.16
N GLN A 20 -3.88 -3.32 -13.35
CA GLN A 20 -4.89 -4.34 -13.66
C GLN A 20 -4.67 -5.62 -12.83
N LYS A 21 -3.42 -6.08 -12.71
CA LYS A 21 -3.06 -7.25 -11.89
C LYS A 21 -3.35 -7.00 -10.41
N MET A 22 -2.84 -5.90 -9.85
CA MET A 22 -3.00 -5.58 -8.44
C MET A 22 -4.47 -5.40 -8.05
N SER A 23 -5.26 -4.72 -8.89
CA SER A 23 -6.68 -4.50 -8.65
C SER A 23 -7.54 -5.73 -8.94
N GLY A 24 -7.08 -6.66 -9.77
CA GLY A 24 -7.89 -7.77 -10.28
C GLY A 24 -9.19 -7.31 -10.95
N GLY A 25 -9.20 -6.12 -11.55
CA GLY A 25 -10.37 -5.51 -12.17
C GLY A 25 -11.38 -4.89 -11.21
N ASN A 26 -11.09 -4.86 -9.89
CA ASN A 26 -11.91 -4.15 -8.92
C ASN A 26 -11.75 -2.62 -9.10
N PRO A 27 -12.82 -1.85 -9.39
CA PRO A 27 -12.73 -0.41 -9.64
C PRO A 27 -12.18 0.39 -8.45
N ASP A 28 -12.57 0.04 -7.23
CA ASP A 28 -12.14 0.75 -6.01
C ASP A 28 -10.63 0.54 -5.76
N ALA A 29 -10.15 -0.69 -5.93
CA ALA A 29 -8.73 -1.01 -5.82
C ALA A 29 -7.92 -0.35 -6.95
N MET A 30 -8.48 -0.31 -8.17
CA MET A 30 -7.88 0.36 -9.32
C MET A 30 -7.72 1.86 -9.07
N GLU A 31 -8.72 2.52 -8.48
CA GLU A 31 -8.64 3.92 -8.07
C GLU A 31 -7.48 4.17 -7.12
N VAL A 32 -7.34 3.33 -6.09
CA VAL A 32 -6.23 3.44 -5.12
C VAL A 32 -4.88 3.22 -5.81
N CYS A 33 -4.75 2.19 -6.65
CA CYS A 33 -3.50 1.93 -7.39
C CYS A 33 -3.13 3.12 -8.30
N MET A 34 -4.10 3.74 -8.98
CA MET A 34 -3.88 4.95 -9.77
C MET A 34 -3.44 6.14 -8.91
N ALA A 35 -4.04 6.32 -7.74
CA ALA A 35 -3.67 7.38 -6.80
C ALA A 35 -2.23 7.19 -6.29
N ILE A 36 -1.85 5.95 -5.94
CA ILE A 36 -0.47 5.58 -5.58
C ILE A 36 0.51 5.94 -6.70
N MET A 37 0.22 5.56 -7.95
CA MET A 37 1.10 5.83 -9.08
C MET A 37 1.27 7.33 -9.36
N ARG A 38 0.21 8.12 -9.17
CA ARG A 38 0.19 9.55 -9.43
C ARG A 38 0.89 10.37 -8.35
N ASP A 39 0.66 10.02 -7.08
CA ASP A 39 1.02 10.87 -5.95
C ASP A 39 2.06 10.24 -5.01
N GLY A 40 2.38 8.95 -5.16
CA GLY A 40 3.28 8.23 -4.27
C GLY A 40 4.66 8.86 -4.14
N SER A 41 5.28 9.30 -5.25
CA SER A 41 6.58 9.97 -5.22
C SER A 41 6.55 11.37 -4.59
N LYS A 42 5.37 12.01 -4.53
CA LYS A 42 5.20 13.31 -3.86
C LYS A 42 5.05 13.11 -2.35
N ILE A 43 4.30 12.07 -1.96
CA ILE A 43 4.05 11.72 -0.56
C ILE A 43 5.32 11.14 0.07
N ASP A 44 6.02 10.25 -0.62
CA ASP A 44 7.25 9.63 -0.16
C ASP A 44 8.40 9.84 -1.17
N PRO A 45 9.08 11.01 -1.12
CA PRO A 45 10.19 11.30 -2.00
C PRO A 45 11.40 10.39 -1.80
N ASP A 46 11.50 9.74 -0.64
CA ASP A 46 12.59 8.81 -0.30
C ASP A 46 12.26 7.38 -0.80
N SER A 47 11.09 7.17 -1.41
CA SER A 47 10.70 5.88 -1.98
C SER A 47 11.46 5.52 -3.25
N ALA A 48 12.20 4.41 -3.19
CA ALA A 48 12.76 3.79 -4.38
C ALA A 48 11.63 3.45 -5.37
N LEU A 49 11.79 3.87 -6.62
CA LEU A 49 10.81 3.70 -7.70
C LEU A 49 9.46 4.42 -7.47
N GLY A 50 9.37 5.34 -6.49
CA GLY A 50 8.19 6.17 -6.29
C GLY A 50 6.91 5.35 -6.05
N GLY A 51 5.83 5.70 -6.77
CA GLY A 51 4.55 4.98 -6.72
C GLY A 51 4.64 3.50 -7.09
N VAL A 52 5.55 3.11 -8.01
CA VAL A 52 5.75 1.70 -8.36
C VAL A 52 6.31 0.92 -7.16
N GLY A 53 7.21 1.52 -6.38
CA GLY A 53 7.75 0.92 -5.16
C GLY A 53 6.67 0.58 -4.13
N VAL A 54 5.63 1.41 -4.04
CA VAL A 54 4.48 1.17 -3.16
C VAL A 54 3.63 -0.01 -3.65
N LEU A 55 3.37 -0.10 -4.96
CA LEU A 55 2.65 -1.25 -5.53
C LEU A 55 3.43 -2.57 -5.39
N LEU A 56 4.76 -2.53 -5.52
CA LEU A 56 5.62 -3.67 -5.21
C LEU A 56 5.57 -4.06 -3.73
N SER A 57 5.43 -3.08 -2.83
CA SER A 57 5.22 -3.37 -1.41
C SER A 57 3.90 -4.09 -1.18
N LEU A 58 2.81 -3.67 -1.83
CA LEU A 58 1.52 -4.37 -1.76
C LEU A 58 1.65 -5.81 -2.29
N ASP A 59 2.33 -5.99 -3.43
CA ASP A 59 2.60 -7.32 -4.01
C ASP A 59 3.45 -8.21 -3.07
N THR A 60 4.46 -7.63 -2.43
CA THR A 60 5.32 -8.33 -1.46
C THR A 60 4.53 -8.80 -0.23
N ASN A 61 3.57 -7.99 0.23
CA ASN A 61 2.72 -8.30 1.38
C ASN A 61 1.43 -9.03 0.97
N HIS A 62 1.31 -9.48 -0.28
CA HIS A 62 0.14 -10.19 -0.79
C HIS A 62 -1.21 -9.43 -0.66
N ILE A 63 -1.17 -8.10 -0.74
CA ILE A 63 -2.34 -7.23 -0.61
C ILE A 63 -2.86 -6.89 -2.01
N TYR A 64 -3.88 -7.61 -2.45
CA TYR A 64 -4.47 -7.48 -3.79
C TYR A 64 -5.97 -7.20 -3.75
N LYS A 65 -6.52 -6.78 -4.89
CA LYS A 65 -7.97 -6.66 -5.14
C LYS A 65 -8.64 -5.82 -4.05
N SER A 66 -9.76 -6.29 -3.50
CA SER A 66 -10.49 -5.60 -2.44
C SER A 66 -9.69 -5.37 -1.16
N ARG A 67 -8.63 -6.14 -0.87
CA ARG A 67 -7.78 -5.88 0.31
C ARG A 67 -7.05 -4.53 0.21
N ILE A 68 -6.70 -4.10 -1.01
CA ILE A 68 -6.13 -2.76 -1.25
C ILE A 68 -7.11 -1.68 -0.80
N TRP A 69 -8.40 -1.85 -1.17
CA TRP A 69 -9.46 -0.93 -0.77
C TRP A 69 -9.71 -0.96 0.74
N LEU A 70 -9.74 -2.15 1.37
CA LEU A 70 -9.89 -2.27 2.82
C LEU A 70 -8.75 -1.58 3.58
N LEU A 71 -7.51 -1.77 3.15
CA LEU A 71 -6.36 -1.06 3.72
C LEU A 71 -6.51 0.47 3.57
N TYR A 72 -6.85 0.95 2.38
CA TYR A 72 -7.01 2.37 2.14
C TYR A 72 -8.16 3.00 2.94
N LYS A 73 -9.34 2.38 2.88
CA LYS A 73 -10.57 2.95 3.43
C LYS A 73 -10.79 2.61 4.89
N ALA A 74 -10.82 1.32 5.23
CA ALA A 74 -11.19 0.88 6.57
C ALA A 74 -10.06 1.13 7.56
N VAL A 75 -8.83 0.79 7.19
CA VAL A 75 -7.66 0.96 8.07
C VAL A 75 -7.18 2.41 8.07
N CYS A 76 -7.00 3.01 6.88
CA CYS A 76 -6.36 4.33 6.75
C CYS A 76 -7.34 5.51 6.62
N GLY A 77 -8.66 5.27 6.65
CA GLY A 77 -9.67 6.33 6.63
C GLY A 77 -9.73 7.10 5.30
N GLU A 78 -9.46 6.43 4.18
CA GLU A 78 -9.37 7.03 2.83
C GLU A 78 -8.27 8.11 2.73
N ASP A 79 -7.20 7.96 3.52
CA ASP A 79 -6.03 8.83 3.48
C ASP A 79 -4.82 8.10 2.88
N LEU A 80 -4.42 8.56 1.68
CA LEU A 80 -3.30 7.96 0.95
C LEU A 80 -1.96 8.17 1.67
N ILE A 81 -1.77 9.27 2.40
CA ILE A 81 -0.54 9.52 3.17
C ILE A 81 -0.43 8.46 4.27
N LYS A 82 -1.54 8.19 4.97
CA LYS A 82 -1.59 7.17 6.03
C LYS A 82 -1.37 5.77 5.49
N MET A 83 -1.99 5.43 4.35
CA MET A 83 -1.76 4.14 3.70
C MET A 83 -0.28 3.92 3.36
N LEU A 84 0.37 4.92 2.75
CA LEU A 84 1.80 4.85 2.45
C LEU A 84 2.64 4.77 3.73
N ALA A 85 2.23 5.45 4.81
CA ALA A 85 2.90 5.38 6.09
C ALA A 85 2.81 3.98 6.70
N VAL A 86 1.65 3.32 6.67
CA VAL A 86 1.48 1.94 7.15
C VAL A 86 2.37 0.97 6.39
N LEU A 87 2.43 1.08 5.05
CA LEU A 87 3.33 0.25 4.24
C LEU A 87 4.81 0.54 4.56
N ARG A 88 5.17 1.80 4.79
CA ARG A 88 6.53 2.18 5.22
C ARG A 88 6.87 1.69 6.61
N ALA A 89 5.93 1.72 7.54
CA ALA A 89 6.11 1.19 8.88
C ALA A 89 6.47 -0.30 8.83
N CYS A 90 5.85 -1.07 7.92
CA CYS A 90 6.23 -2.47 7.69
C CYS A 90 7.67 -2.58 7.19
N GLN A 91 8.04 -1.80 6.18
CA GLN A 91 9.39 -1.82 5.61
C GLN A 91 10.48 -1.36 6.58
N LEU A 92 10.15 -0.47 7.52
CA LEU A 92 11.06 0.06 8.54
C LEU A 92 11.07 -0.79 9.82
N GLY A 93 10.23 -1.82 9.92
CA GLY A 93 10.15 -2.70 11.08
C GLY A 93 9.39 -2.12 12.28
N PHE A 94 8.57 -1.09 12.06
CA PHE A 94 7.69 -0.51 13.08
C PHE A 94 6.36 -1.25 13.22
N LEU A 95 5.93 -1.92 12.14
CA LEU A 95 4.72 -2.74 12.10
C LEU A 95 5.10 -4.12 11.54
N ASP A 96 4.60 -5.18 12.17
CA ASP A 96 4.71 -6.55 11.64
C ASP A 96 3.64 -6.79 10.56
N VAL A 97 3.97 -7.59 9.55
CA VAL A 97 3.06 -7.96 8.45
C VAL A 97 1.84 -8.70 9.01
N ASP A 98 2.02 -9.56 10.01
CA ASP A 98 0.90 -10.28 10.64
C ASP A 98 -0.10 -9.31 11.30
N ASN A 99 0.39 -8.22 11.90
CA ASN A 99 -0.46 -7.18 12.47
C ASN A 99 -1.13 -6.33 11.38
N LEU A 100 -0.45 -6.07 10.25
CA LEU A 100 -1.06 -5.41 9.10
C LEU A 100 -2.20 -6.24 8.53
N ASP A 101 -1.98 -7.55 8.33
CA ASP A 101 -3.01 -8.45 7.82
C ASP A 101 -4.21 -8.53 8.77
N HIS A 102 -3.95 -8.64 10.08
CA HIS A 102 -5.00 -8.58 11.10
C HIS A 102 -5.80 -7.27 11.00
N ALA A 103 -5.13 -6.12 10.90
CA ALA A 103 -5.79 -4.84 10.79
C ALA A 103 -6.65 -4.73 9.53
N ILE A 104 -6.18 -5.22 8.38
CA ILE A 104 -6.97 -5.23 7.13
C ILE A 104 -8.23 -6.08 7.29
N ASP A 105 -8.12 -7.26 7.91
CA ASP A 105 -9.23 -8.19 8.07
C ASP A 105 -10.21 -7.78 9.18
N ASN A 106 -9.77 -6.92 10.10
CA ASN A 106 -10.55 -6.43 11.24
C ASN A 106 -10.74 -4.91 11.22
N TYR A 107 -10.76 -4.30 10.03
CA TYR A 107 -11.14 -2.89 9.81
C TYR A 107 -10.34 -1.86 10.64
N GLY A 108 -9.04 -2.10 10.79
CA GLY A 108 -8.10 -1.23 11.49
C GLY A 108 -7.81 -1.63 12.93
N ASP A 109 -8.42 -2.70 13.44
CA ASP A 109 -8.12 -3.18 14.79
C ASP A 109 -6.65 -3.58 14.96
N GLY A 110 -6.11 -3.35 16.15
CA GLY A 110 -4.74 -3.74 16.52
C GLY A 110 -3.62 -2.78 16.09
N ILE A 111 -3.89 -1.71 15.34
CA ILE A 111 -2.86 -0.72 14.97
C ILE A 111 -3.30 0.73 15.22
N ASP A 112 -2.35 1.58 15.60
CA ASP A 112 -2.54 3.04 15.63
C ASP A 112 -1.86 3.68 14.43
N VAL A 113 -2.65 3.96 13.40
CA VAL A 113 -2.17 4.52 12.13
C VAL A 113 -1.50 5.88 12.31
N ASN A 114 -1.97 6.72 13.24
CA ASN A 114 -1.36 8.03 13.47
C ASN A 114 0.01 7.88 14.15
N ALA A 115 0.13 6.97 15.13
CA ALA A 115 1.40 6.69 15.77
C ALA A 115 2.43 6.10 14.77
N LEU A 116 2.00 5.22 13.87
CA LEU A 116 2.85 4.70 12.80
C LEU A 116 3.30 5.80 11.84
N GLU A 117 2.37 6.70 11.47
CA GLU A 117 2.70 7.86 10.63
C GLU A 117 3.75 8.77 11.29
N GLU A 118 3.62 9.06 12.58
CA GLU A 118 4.59 9.85 13.34
C GLU A 118 5.97 9.18 13.38
N GLN A 119 6.02 7.86 13.62
CA GLN A 119 7.27 7.10 13.60
C GLN A 119 7.93 7.13 12.21
N VAL A 120 7.16 6.96 11.14
CA VAL A 120 7.64 7.06 9.76
C VAL A 120 8.18 8.45 9.46
N ARG A 121 7.46 9.51 9.84
CA ARG A 121 7.94 10.91 9.67
C ARG A 121 9.19 11.20 10.49
N GLY A 122 9.35 10.58 11.66
CA GLY A 122 10.57 10.65 12.46
C GLY A 122 11.77 10.03 11.75
N ARG A 123 11.56 8.94 10.98
CA ARG A 123 12.61 8.25 10.22
C ARG A 123 12.87 8.85 8.84
N LEU A 124 11.81 9.34 8.18
CA LEU A 124 11.80 9.90 6.83
C LEU A 124 11.23 11.33 6.89
N PRO A 125 12.04 12.35 7.22
CA PRO A 125 11.56 13.69 7.50
C PRO A 125 10.89 14.42 6.32
N LYS A 126 10.99 13.90 5.09
CA LYS A 126 10.32 14.45 3.91
C LYS A 126 8.96 13.82 3.64
N PHE A 127 8.64 12.71 4.30
CA PHE A 127 7.39 11.98 4.10
C PHE A 127 6.17 12.86 4.44
N GLY A 128 5.17 12.86 3.55
CA GLY A 128 3.90 13.59 3.71
C GLY A 128 4.03 15.12 3.66
N LYS A 129 5.19 15.68 3.32
CA LYS A 129 5.36 17.13 3.16
C LYS A 129 4.89 17.57 1.78
N LYS A 130 4.06 18.62 1.75
CA LYS A 130 3.64 19.30 0.52
C LYS A 130 4.70 20.27 0.04
#